data_AF-A0A7V5H372-F1
#
_entry.id   AF-A0A7V5H372-F1
#
_cell.length_a   1.000
_cell.length_b   1.000
_cell.length_c   1.000
_cell.angle_alpha   90.00
_cell.angle_beta   90.00
_cell.angle_gamma   90.00
#
_symmetry.space_group_name_H-M   'P 1'
#
loop_
_entity.id
_entity.type
_entity.pdbx_description
1 polymer ?
#
loop_
_entity_poly.entity_id
_entity_poly.type
_entity_poly.pdbx_seq_one_letter_code
_entity_poly.pdbx_strand_id
1 'polypeptide(L)'
;MSNHPLKKLIEKHKKGQTVGIYSVCSANSFVLKAALDYAKHNNSLLLVEATSNQVDQFGGYTGMTPYNFRQMVLKLAQETDYDPIGLLIGGDHLGPNRWANRPSDEALVNASEQIAAYVNAGFSKIHLDATMPLANDQTDDGRLSISVIAERTARLCAVAEETFRKNPALQYSPLY
;
A
#
# COMPACT_ATOMS: atom_id res chain seq x y z
N MET A 1 -11.40 -16.79 7.59
CA MET A 1 -10.68 -15.55 7.20
C MET A 1 -11.73 -14.51 6.82
N SER A 2 -11.62 -13.30 7.36
CA SER A 2 -12.50 -12.17 7.03
C SER A 2 -12.44 -11.88 5.52
N ASN A 3 -13.59 -11.80 4.85
CA ASN A 3 -13.63 -11.51 3.41
C ASN A 3 -13.37 -10.01 3.18
N HIS A 4 -12.18 -9.67 2.67
CA HIS A 4 -11.67 -8.31 2.46
C HIS A 4 -12.69 -7.44 1.69
N PRO A 5 -13.04 -6.22 2.13
CA PRO A 5 -14.05 -5.38 1.47
C PRO A 5 -13.79 -5.14 -0.03
N LEU A 6 -12.54 -4.84 -0.42
CA LEU A 6 -12.15 -4.75 -1.84
C LEU A 6 -12.40 -6.03 -2.64
N LYS A 7 -12.17 -7.24 -2.08
CA LYS A 7 -12.46 -8.49 -2.80
C LYS A 7 -13.95 -8.58 -3.14
N LYS A 8 -14.84 -8.24 -2.21
CA LYS A 8 -16.29 -8.18 -2.45
C LYS A 8 -16.66 -7.16 -3.53
N LEU A 9 -16.01 -6.01 -3.55
CA LEU A 9 -16.23 -4.98 -4.57
C LEU A 9 -15.79 -5.47 -5.96
N ILE A 10 -14.61 -6.10 -6.05
CA ILE A 10 -14.09 -6.72 -7.29
C ILE A 10 -15.02 -7.83 -7.77
N GLU A 11 -15.53 -8.68 -6.87
CA GLU A 11 -16.50 -9.73 -7.21
C GLU A 11 -17.79 -9.15 -7.80
N LYS A 12 -18.32 -8.07 -7.24
CA LYS A 12 -19.49 -7.36 -7.79
C LYS A 12 -19.22 -6.79 -9.17
N HIS A 13 -18.07 -6.14 -9.33
CA HIS A 13 -17.64 -5.60 -10.62
C HIS A 13 -17.52 -6.71 -11.68
N LYS A 14 -16.88 -7.83 -11.35
CA LYS A 14 -16.76 -9.00 -12.25
C LYS A 14 -18.10 -9.65 -12.60
N LYS A 15 -19.16 -9.40 -11.84
CA LYS A 15 -20.55 -9.81 -12.15
C LYS A 15 -21.32 -8.80 -13.00
N GLY A 16 -20.66 -7.76 -13.51
CA GLY A 16 -21.24 -6.75 -14.39
C GLY A 16 -21.95 -5.61 -13.66
N GLN A 17 -21.81 -5.49 -12.34
CA GLN A 17 -22.33 -4.34 -11.61
C GLN A 17 -21.46 -3.10 -11.87
N THR A 18 -22.09 -1.95 -12.11
CA THR A 18 -21.41 -0.65 -12.26
C THR A 18 -20.94 -0.12 -10.91
N VAL A 19 -19.91 -0.76 -10.37
CA VAL A 19 -19.27 -0.40 -9.10
C VAL A 19 -17.76 -0.21 -9.29
N GLY A 20 -17.19 0.64 -8.45
CA GLY A 20 -15.77 0.93 -8.40
C GLY A 20 -15.41 1.58 -7.06
N ILE A 21 -14.13 1.88 -6.88
CA ILE A 21 -13.62 2.64 -5.75
C ILE A 21 -12.56 3.61 -6.27
N TYR A 22 -12.54 4.81 -5.73
CA TYR A 22 -11.47 5.77 -5.98
C TYR A 22 -10.37 5.57 -4.94
N SER A 23 -9.12 5.71 -5.36
CA SER A 23 -7.96 5.66 -4.47
C SER A 23 -7.40 7.06 -4.27
N VAL A 24 -7.33 7.51 -3.00
CA VAL A 24 -6.84 8.84 -2.64
C VAL A 24 -5.36 8.73 -2.26
N CYS A 25 -4.48 9.02 -3.22
CA CYS A 25 -3.02 8.97 -3.05
C CYS A 25 -2.46 10.32 -2.57
N SER A 26 -2.89 10.80 -1.40
CA SER A 26 -2.47 12.09 -0.86
C SER A 26 -2.16 12.01 0.63
N ALA A 27 -1.08 12.68 1.04
CA ALA A 27 -0.76 12.90 2.46
C ALA A 27 -1.26 14.27 2.98
N ASN A 28 -1.88 15.08 2.12
CA ASN A 28 -2.37 16.40 2.52
C ASN A 28 -3.65 16.25 3.36
N SER A 29 -3.64 16.77 4.58
CA SER A 29 -4.73 16.63 5.54
C SER A 29 -6.06 17.23 5.05
N PHE A 30 -6.04 18.32 4.27
CA PHE A 30 -7.27 18.89 3.70
C PHE A 30 -7.88 17.99 2.64
N VAL A 31 -7.05 17.38 1.79
CA VAL A 31 -7.51 16.40 0.77
C VAL A 31 -8.09 15.18 1.46
N LEU A 32 -7.42 14.66 2.49
CA LEU A 32 -7.90 13.51 3.26
C LEU A 32 -9.22 13.79 3.98
N LYS A 33 -9.37 14.97 4.61
CA LYS A 33 -10.64 15.39 5.22
C LYS A 33 -11.77 15.47 4.19
N ALA A 34 -11.51 16.10 3.04
CA ALA A 34 -12.50 16.18 1.97
C ALA A 34 -12.93 14.79 1.45
N ALA A 35 -11.98 13.86 1.33
CA ALA A 35 -12.27 12.48 0.94
C ALA A 35 -13.10 11.73 1.99
N LEU A 36 -12.78 11.90 3.28
CA LEU A 36 -13.54 11.31 4.39
C LEU A 36 -14.97 11.86 4.45
N ASP A 37 -15.14 13.18 4.35
CA ASP A 37 -16.45 13.84 4.32
C ASP A 37 -17.28 13.35 3.11
N TYR A 38 -16.66 13.25 1.94
CA TYR A 38 -17.32 12.70 0.76
C TYR A 38 -17.72 11.24 0.96
N ALA A 39 -16.84 10.40 1.49
CA ALA A 39 -17.12 9.00 1.73
C ALA A 39 -18.26 8.80 2.72
N LYS A 40 -18.29 9.63 3.78
CA LYS A 40 -19.37 9.69 4.78
C LYS A 40 -20.71 10.01 4.15
N HIS A 41 -20.80 11.11 3.40
CA HIS A 41 -22.05 11.56 2.77
C HIS A 41 -22.61 10.52 1.79
N ASN A 42 -21.74 9.76 1.13
CA ASN A 42 -22.15 8.74 0.16
C ASN A 42 -22.26 7.33 0.75
N ASN A 43 -22.05 7.16 2.07
CA ASN A 43 -22.00 5.86 2.74
C ASN A 43 -21.14 4.82 1.97
N SER A 44 -19.95 5.27 1.55
CA SER A 44 -19.05 4.51 0.68
C SER A 44 -17.77 4.10 1.39
N LEU A 45 -17.13 3.04 0.89
CA LEU A 45 -15.75 2.71 1.28
C LEU A 45 -14.81 3.80 0.81
N LEU A 46 -13.81 4.12 1.63
CA LEU A 46 -12.72 5.01 1.26
C LEU A 46 -11.41 4.22 1.22
N LEU A 47 -10.68 4.32 0.10
CA LEU A 47 -9.32 3.83 -0.02
C LEU A 47 -8.35 5.02 -0.02
N VAL A 48 -7.48 5.07 0.98
CA VAL A 48 -6.38 6.03 1.06
C VAL A 48 -5.07 5.28 0.82
N GLU A 49 -4.21 5.80 -0.05
CA GLU A 49 -2.92 5.18 -0.33
C GLU A 49 -1.74 6.11 -0.02
N ALA A 50 -0.68 5.54 0.54
CA ALA A 50 0.60 6.21 0.71
C ALA A 50 1.63 5.62 -0.26
N THR A 51 2.29 6.48 -1.02
CA THR A 51 3.39 6.07 -1.91
C THR A 51 4.66 5.76 -1.14
N SER A 52 5.52 4.88 -1.68
CA SER A 52 6.81 4.50 -1.08
C SER A 52 7.78 5.67 -0.81
N ASN A 53 7.66 6.78 -1.54
CA ASN A 53 8.47 7.98 -1.30
C ASN A 53 7.88 8.88 -0.19
N GLN A 54 6.56 8.90 -0.04
CA GLN A 54 5.88 9.68 0.99
C GLN A 54 6.16 9.14 2.37
N VAL A 55 6.01 7.82 2.52
CA VAL A 55 5.99 7.10 3.78
C VAL A 55 6.87 5.87 3.62
N ASP A 56 7.83 5.70 4.52
CA ASP A 56 8.65 4.49 4.61
C ASP A 56 9.07 4.26 6.07
N GLN A 57 9.84 3.20 6.34
CA GLN A 57 10.30 2.88 7.69
C GLN A 57 11.20 3.97 8.31
N PHE A 58 11.74 4.88 7.50
CA PHE A 58 12.58 6.00 7.89
C PHE A 58 11.85 7.35 7.92
N GLY A 59 10.57 7.38 7.52
CA GLY A 59 9.73 8.58 7.50
C GLY A 59 9.43 9.14 6.11
N GLY A 60 10.07 8.65 5.04
CA GLY A 60 9.97 9.22 3.70
C GLY A 60 10.23 10.74 3.70
N TYR A 61 9.65 11.46 2.73
CA TYR A 61 9.73 12.93 2.74
C TYR A 61 8.71 13.58 3.70
N THR A 62 7.72 12.83 4.20
CA THR A 62 6.69 13.36 5.11
C THR A 62 7.11 13.33 6.58
N GLY A 63 8.19 12.61 6.91
CA GLY A 63 8.58 12.29 8.29
C GLY A 63 7.69 11.23 8.96
N MET A 64 6.81 10.55 8.20
CA MET A 64 5.88 9.56 8.72
C MET A 64 6.28 8.13 8.38
N THR A 65 6.25 7.26 9.38
CA THR A 65 6.24 5.81 9.18
C THR A 65 4.85 5.34 8.74
N PRO A 66 4.70 4.12 8.19
CA PRO A 66 3.37 3.58 7.86
C PRO A 66 2.41 3.59 9.04
N TYR A 67 2.90 3.29 10.24
CA TYR A 67 2.11 3.40 11.47
C TYR A 67 1.64 4.84 11.71
N ASN A 68 2.54 5.82 11.66
CA ASN A 68 2.20 7.23 11.88
C ASN A 68 1.20 7.74 10.84
N PHE A 69 1.37 7.37 9.56
CA PHE A 69 0.44 7.72 8.50
C PHE A 69 -0.96 7.17 8.81
N ARG A 70 -1.07 5.88 9.15
CA ARG A 70 -2.36 5.28 9.53
C ARG A 70 -2.99 5.98 10.73
N GLN A 71 -2.22 6.26 11.79
CA GLN A 71 -2.75 6.96 12.96
C GLN A 71 -3.28 8.35 12.61
N MET A 72 -2.58 9.07 11.73
CA MET A 72 -3.06 10.35 11.21
C MET A 72 -4.39 10.19 10.46
N VAL A 73 -4.50 9.25 9.51
CA VAL A 73 -5.76 9.04 8.76
C VAL A 73 -6.91 8.63 9.69
N LEU A 74 -6.66 7.75 10.67
CA LEU A 74 -7.67 7.35 11.66
C LEU A 74 -8.13 8.54 12.52
N LYS A 75 -7.20 9.40 12.95
CA LYS A 75 -7.54 10.64 13.66
C LYS A 75 -8.41 11.55 12.81
N LEU A 76 -8.07 11.73 11.53
CA LEU A 76 -8.89 12.51 10.60
C LEU A 76 -10.29 11.90 10.44
N ALA A 77 -10.40 10.57 10.32
CA ALA A 77 -11.69 9.89 10.24
C ALA A 77 -12.56 10.15 11.48
N GLN A 78 -11.96 10.14 12.67
CA GLN A 78 -12.63 10.51 13.91
C GLN A 78 -13.08 11.97 13.92
N GLU A 79 -12.24 12.90 13.46
CA GLU A 79 -12.57 14.32 13.36
C GLU A 79 -13.73 14.60 12.38
N THR A 80 -13.85 13.81 11.32
CA THR A 80 -14.95 13.90 10.33
C THR A 80 -16.17 13.04 10.68
N ASP A 81 -16.10 12.27 11.77
CA ASP A 81 -17.13 11.31 12.19
C ASP A 81 -17.47 10.32 11.04
N TYR A 82 -16.42 9.77 10.42
CA TYR A 82 -16.47 8.68 9.44
C TYR A 82 -16.15 7.36 10.12
N ASP A 83 -16.95 6.31 9.88
CA ASP A 83 -16.74 5.00 10.48
C ASP A 83 -15.43 4.36 9.98
N PRO A 84 -14.43 4.11 10.86
CA PRO A 84 -13.17 3.49 10.48
C PRO A 84 -13.31 2.10 9.85
N ILE A 85 -14.44 1.40 10.02
CA ILE A 85 -14.71 0.12 9.36
C ILE A 85 -14.77 0.28 7.83
N GLY A 86 -15.21 1.45 7.34
CA GLY A 86 -15.25 1.78 5.91
C GLY A 86 -13.91 2.23 5.32
N LEU A 87 -12.93 2.52 6.18
CA LEU A 87 -11.62 3.02 5.79
C LEU A 87 -10.67 1.87 5.45
N LEU A 88 -10.13 1.90 4.24
CA LEU A 88 -9.08 1.02 3.78
C LEU A 88 -7.82 1.83 3.53
N ILE A 89 -6.68 1.27 3.92
CA ILE A 89 -5.37 1.89 3.71
C ILE A 89 -4.53 0.98 2.82
N GLY A 90 -3.95 1.55 1.78
CA GLY A 90 -3.09 0.87 0.82
C GLY A 90 -1.73 1.51 0.64
N GLY A 91 -0.80 0.73 0.10
CA GLY A 91 0.53 1.19 -0.27
C GLY A 91 0.67 1.18 -1.78
N ASP A 92 1.17 2.29 -2.31
CA ASP A 92 1.31 2.50 -3.76
C ASP A 92 2.79 2.45 -4.19
N HIS A 93 3.05 1.75 -5.29
CA HIS A 93 4.38 1.52 -5.87
C HIS A 93 5.42 1.10 -4.80
N LEU A 94 5.10 0.08 -4.00
CA LEU A 94 6.00 -0.44 -2.96
C LEU A 94 7.03 -1.38 -3.58
N GLY A 95 8.30 -1.14 -3.26
CA GLY A 95 9.40 -1.87 -3.86
C GLY A 95 10.71 -1.07 -3.79
N PRO A 96 11.72 -1.46 -4.57
CA PRO A 96 13.07 -0.92 -4.41
C PRO A 96 13.26 0.48 -5.03
N ASN A 97 12.21 1.13 -5.55
CA ASN A 97 12.27 2.44 -6.22
C ASN A 97 13.05 3.50 -5.44
N ARG A 98 12.80 3.61 -4.13
CA ARG A 98 13.46 4.61 -3.28
C ARG A 98 14.97 4.40 -3.18
N TRP A 99 15.41 3.17 -3.37
CA TRP A 99 16.81 2.74 -3.28
C TRP A 99 17.35 2.29 -4.64
N ALA A 100 16.77 2.78 -5.75
CA ALA A 100 17.18 2.39 -7.10
C ALA A 100 18.65 2.70 -7.41
N ASN A 101 19.24 3.68 -6.72
CA ASN A 101 20.66 4.01 -6.82
C ASN A 101 21.58 3.07 -6.03
N ARG A 102 21.06 2.01 -5.39
CA ARG A 102 21.83 1.02 -4.64
C ARG A 102 21.90 -0.32 -5.37
N PRO A 103 22.87 -1.19 -5.04
CA PRO A 103 22.88 -2.56 -5.53
C PRO A 103 21.62 -3.33 -5.13
N SER A 104 21.26 -4.32 -5.95
CA SER A 104 20.02 -5.12 -5.81
C SER A 104 19.84 -5.72 -4.42
N ASP A 105 20.91 -6.23 -3.83
CA ASP A 105 20.85 -6.90 -2.53
C ASP A 105 20.47 -5.92 -1.41
N GLU A 106 21.02 -4.71 -1.42
CA GLU A 106 20.69 -3.66 -0.45
C GLU A 106 19.29 -3.07 -0.69
N ALA A 107 18.95 -2.79 -1.95
CA ALA A 107 17.67 -2.18 -2.29
C ALA A 107 16.49 -3.12 -1.98
N LEU A 108 16.64 -4.42 -2.24
CA LEU A 108 15.61 -5.42 -1.94
C LEU A 108 15.47 -5.72 -0.45
N VAL A 109 16.54 -5.58 0.35
CA VAL A 109 16.45 -5.63 1.81
C VAL A 109 15.57 -4.48 2.31
N ASN A 110 15.87 -3.24 1.91
CA ASN A 110 15.08 -2.09 2.31
C ASN A 110 13.62 -2.17 1.83
N ALA A 111 13.40 -2.64 0.60
CA ALA A 111 12.05 -2.86 0.07
C ALA A 111 11.29 -3.92 0.87
N SER A 112 11.95 -5.00 1.29
CA SER A 112 11.34 -6.03 2.13
C SER A 112 10.92 -5.46 3.50
N GLU A 113 11.78 -4.66 4.13
CA GLU A 113 11.47 -3.96 5.38
C GLU A 113 10.31 -2.98 5.21
N GLN A 114 10.27 -2.25 4.09
CA GLN A 114 9.16 -1.36 3.75
C GLN A 114 7.84 -2.13 3.67
N ILE A 115 7.79 -3.23 2.91
CA ILE A 115 6.60 -4.08 2.82
C ILE A 115 6.17 -4.57 4.20
N ALA A 116 7.11 -5.07 5.01
CA ALA A 116 6.81 -5.54 6.35
C ALA A 116 6.26 -4.41 7.25
N ALA A 117 6.80 -3.19 7.16
CA ALA A 117 6.33 -2.04 7.91
C ALA A 117 4.90 -1.63 7.52
N TYR A 118 4.59 -1.64 6.23
CA TYR A 118 3.24 -1.36 5.72
C TYR A 118 2.23 -2.41 6.20
N VAL A 119 2.53 -3.69 6.04
CA VAL A 119 1.64 -4.78 6.48
C VAL A 119 1.43 -4.75 7.99
N ASN A 120 2.50 -4.58 8.79
CA ASN A 120 2.39 -4.48 10.25
C ASN A 120 1.59 -3.25 10.72
N ALA A 121 1.62 -2.16 9.95
CA ALA A 121 0.77 -1.00 10.24
C ALA A 121 -0.71 -1.27 9.93
N GLY A 122 -1.04 -2.33 9.19
CA GLY A 122 -2.41 -2.70 8.82
C GLY A 122 -2.83 -2.24 7.43
N PHE A 123 -1.87 -1.93 6.56
CA PHE A 123 -2.14 -1.69 5.14
C PHE A 123 -2.54 -3.01 4.51
N SER A 124 -3.70 -3.01 3.84
CA SER A 124 -4.30 -4.25 3.32
C SER A 124 -4.42 -4.28 1.80
N LYS A 125 -4.23 -3.15 1.10
CA LYS A 125 -3.97 -3.11 -0.34
C LYS A 125 -2.49 -2.83 -0.58
N ILE A 126 -1.80 -3.68 -1.33
CA ILE A 126 -0.34 -3.63 -1.50
C ILE A 126 -0.01 -3.67 -2.99
N HIS A 127 0.32 -2.52 -3.58
CA HIS A 127 0.85 -2.46 -4.93
C HIS A 127 2.34 -2.78 -4.91
N LEU A 128 2.71 -3.99 -5.36
CA LEU A 128 4.10 -4.41 -5.49
C LEU A 128 4.68 -3.99 -6.85
N ASP A 129 5.72 -3.16 -6.83
CA ASP A 129 6.39 -2.66 -8.03
C ASP A 129 7.92 -2.79 -7.88
N ALA A 130 8.47 -3.80 -8.56
CA ALA A 130 9.91 -4.02 -8.70
C ALA A 130 10.38 -3.92 -10.16
N THR A 131 9.74 -3.04 -10.93
CA THR A 131 10.01 -2.89 -12.38
C THR A 131 11.25 -2.05 -12.70
N MET A 132 11.68 -1.20 -11.77
CA MET A 132 12.78 -0.28 -11.99
C MET A 132 14.17 -0.97 -11.88
N PRO A 133 15.12 -0.63 -12.77
CA PRO A 133 16.51 -1.06 -12.62
C PRO A 133 17.15 -0.52 -11.34
N LEU A 134 18.07 -1.31 -10.79
CA LEU A 134 18.90 -1.01 -9.63
C LEU A 134 20.36 -0.82 -10.08
N ALA A 135 21.24 -0.32 -9.21
CA ALA A 135 22.56 0.19 -9.61
C ALA A 135 23.47 -0.82 -10.32
N ASN A 136 23.31 -2.11 -10.04
CA ASN A 136 24.09 -3.21 -10.61
C ASN A 136 23.30 -4.09 -11.58
N ASP A 137 22.09 -3.67 -11.99
CA ASP A 137 21.26 -4.45 -12.89
C ASP A 137 21.77 -4.40 -14.33
N GLN A 138 21.71 -5.55 -14.99
CA GLN A 138 21.82 -5.62 -16.43
C GLN A 138 20.46 -5.31 -17.04
N THR A 139 20.42 -4.30 -17.91
CA THR A 139 19.20 -3.83 -18.54
C THR A 139 19.28 -3.93 -20.05
N ASP A 140 18.14 -4.17 -20.69
CA ASP A 140 17.96 -4.01 -22.13
C ASP A 140 17.12 -2.74 -22.37
N ASP A 141 17.68 -1.75 -23.08
CA ASP A 141 17.06 -0.43 -23.30
C ASP A 141 16.56 0.23 -21.99
N GLY A 142 17.34 0.13 -20.92
CA GLY A 142 17.00 0.67 -19.60
C GLY A 142 15.85 -0.06 -18.89
N ARG A 143 15.43 -1.24 -19.36
CA ARG A 143 14.40 -2.08 -18.74
C ARG A 143 14.99 -3.37 -18.18
N LEU A 144 14.40 -3.84 -17.09
CA LEU A 144 14.66 -5.18 -16.56
C LEU A 144 13.96 -6.25 -17.39
N SER A 145 14.52 -7.45 -17.40
CA SER A 145 13.81 -8.61 -17.94
C SER A 145 12.57 -8.94 -17.09
N ILE A 146 11.53 -9.45 -17.73
CA ILE A 146 10.28 -9.85 -17.07
C ILE A 146 10.54 -10.88 -15.96
N SER A 147 11.52 -11.77 -16.13
CA SER A 147 11.88 -12.77 -15.13
C SER A 147 12.40 -12.14 -13.83
N VAL A 148 13.29 -11.14 -13.93
CA VAL A 148 13.82 -10.42 -12.77
C VAL A 148 12.71 -9.65 -12.06
N ILE A 149 11.82 -8.98 -12.82
CA ILE A 149 10.67 -8.27 -12.24
C ILE A 149 9.77 -9.24 -11.48
N ALA A 150 9.40 -10.37 -12.10
CA ALA A 150 8.53 -11.37 -11.48
C ALA A 150 9.15 -11.98 -10.22
N GLU A 151 10.44 -12.32 -10.24
CA GLU A 151 11.17 -12.86 -9.09
C GLU A 151 11.18 -11.88 -7.91
N ARG A 152 11.51 -10.61 -8.16
CA ARG A 152 11.53 -9.57 -7.12
C ARG A 152 10.14 -9.32 -6.56
N THR A 153 9.13 -9.20 -7.41
CA THR A 153 7.74 -9.03 -6.99
C THR A 153 7.26 -10.21 -6.15
N ALA A 154 7.58 -11.46 -6.54
CA ALA A 154 7.25 -12.65 -5.78
C ALA A 154 7.93 -12.68 -4.41
N ARG A 155 9.22 -12.28 -4.34
CA ARG A 155 9.96 -12.14 -3.07
C ARG A 155 9.27 -11.14 -2.13
N LEU A 156 8.88 -9.97 -2.63
CA LEU A 156 8.19 -8.95 -1.83
C LEU A 156 6.79 -9.41 -1.39
N CYS A 157 6.07 -10.14 -2.26
CA CYS A 157 4.80 -10.78 -1.91
C CYS A 157 4.96 -11.78 -0.76
N ALA A 158 6.00 -12.63 -0.81
CA ALA A 158 6.27 -13.59 0.26
C ALA A 158 6.52 -12.89 1.62
N VAL A 159 7.22 -11.74 1.61
CA VAL A 159 7.43 -10.92 2.81
C VAL A 159 6.10 -10.38 3.36
N ALA A 160 5.22 -9.88 2.49
CA ALA A 160 3.90 -9.40 2.90
C ALA A 160 3.06 -10.53 3.55
N GLU A 161 2.98 -11.69 2.90
CA GLU A 161 2.26 -12.87 3.40
C GLU A 161 2.82 -13.39 4.73
N GLU A 162 4.15 -13.46 4.85
CA GLU A 162 4.80 -13.89 6.08
C GLU A 162 4.58 -12.91 7.23
N THR A 163 4.67 -11.61 6.95
CA THR A 163 4.41 -10.56 7.94
C THR A 163 2.97 -10.64 8.45
N PHE A 164 2.00 -10.80 7.54
CA PHE A 164 0.60 -10.96 7.92
C PHE A 164 0.39 -12.20 8.80
N ARG A 165 0.96 -13.35 8.42
CA ARG A 165 0.82 -14.62 9.16
C ARG A 165 1.37 -14.53 10.59
N LYS A 166 2.44 -13.74 10.80
CA LYS A 166 3.06 -13.55 12.12
C LYS A 166 2.30 -12.55 13.01
N ASN A 167 1.34 -11.81 12.47
CA ASN A 167 0.64 -10.76 13.18
C ASN A 167 -0.89 -11.03 13.28
N PRO A 168 -1.35 -11.76 14.31
CA PRO A 168 -2.75 -12.16 14.44
C PRO A 168 -3.70 -10.99 14.74
N ALA A 169 -3.18 -9.79 15.06
CA ALA A 169 -4.00 -8.60 15.27
C ALA A 169 -4.48 -7.95 13.97
N LEU A 170 -3.92 -8.33 12.81
CA LEU A 170 -4.29 -7.76 11.52
C LEU A 170 -5.63 -8.31 11.03
N GLN A 171 -6.55 -7.41 10.69
CA GLN A 171 -7.92 -7.76 10.33
C GLN A 171 -8.04 -8.35 8.92
N TYR A 172 -7.25 -7.86 7.97
CA TYR A 172 -7.34 -8.21 6.56
C TYR A 172 -6.01 -8.72 6.03
N SER A 173 -6.05 -9.85 5.31
CA SER A 173 -4.90 -10.30 4.53
C SER A 173 -4.56 -9.27 3.46
N PRO A 174 -3.28 -9.10 3.09
CA PRO A 174 -2.91 -8.29 1.93
C PRO A 174 -3.70 -8.67 0.67
N LEU A 175 -4.04 -7.66 -0.12
CA LEU A 175 -4.61 -7.75 -1.45
C LEU A 175 -3.65 -7.04 -2.40
N TYR A 176 -3.23 -7.74 -3.46
CA TYR A 176 -2.29 -7.27 -4.46
C TYR A 176 -3.01 -6.83 -5.73
#